data_AF-A0A2S7SUB2-F1
#
_entry.id   AF-A0A2S7SUB2-F1
#
_cell.length_a   1.000
_cell.length_b   1.000
_cell.length_c   1.000
_cell.angle_alpha   90.00
_cell.angle_beta   90.00
_cell.angle_gamma   90.00
#
_symmetry.space_group_name_H-M   'P 1'
#
loop_
_entity.id
_entity.type
_entity.pdbx_description
1 polymer ?
#
loop_
_entity_poly.entity_id
_entity_poly.type
_entity_poly.pdbx_seq_one_letter_code
_entity_poly.pdbx_strand_id
1 'polypeptide(L)'
;MRKTYTIVFSSLVLLVQSCDRQQCKNTDAVFDQFKPIQKEYKAELVKKISMVEREKLTYWISERIVDDGRTYMVVDVQGDGLCAKAVIDITYVPQTSSLKSFQESTGKGYSGAKLDGLKYSINNMDGEYNFFFVNVDRIVD
;
A
#
# COMPACT_ATOMS: atom_id res chain seq x y z
N MET A 1 30.89 20.88 -55.76
CA MET A 1 30.65 19.60 -55.06
C MET A 1 30.72 19.84 -53.56
N ARG A 2 29.60 19.80 -52.83
CA ARG A 2 29.58 19.82 -51.36
C ARG A 2 28.81 18.59 -50.90
N LYS A 3 29.50 17.67 -50.24
CA LYS A 3 28.91 16.50 -49.60
C LYS A 3 28.34 16.94 -48.26
N THR A 4 27.03 16.90 -48.12
CA THR A 4 26.36 17.12 -46.83
C THR A 4 25.93 15.76 -46.32
N TYR A 5 26.58 15.30 -45.24
CA TYR A 5 26.25 14.07 -44.53
C TYR A 5 25.01 14.31 -43.69
N THR A 6 23.87 13.73 -44.06
CA THR A 6 22.69 13.73 -43.20
C THR A 6 22.84 12.60 -42.20
N ILE A 7 23.17 12.96 -40.96
CA ILE A 7 23.34 12.07 -39.81
C ILE A 7 22.02 11.31 -39.56
N VAL A 8 22.11 9.98 -39.56
CA VAL A 8 21.04 9.07 -39.16
C VAL A 8 20.76 9.30 -37.67
N PHE A 9 19.63 9.92 -37.35
CA PHE A 9 19.15 10.08 -35.97
C PHE A 9 18.51 8.75 -35.53
N SER A 10 19.37 7.77 -35.23
CA SER A 10 18.99 6.54 -34.56
C SER A 10 18.88 6.80 -33.06
N SER A 11 17.93 6.11 -32.43
CA SER A 11 17.87 5.75 -31.00
C SER A 11 17.61 6.87 -29.98
N LEU A 12 16.35 7.01 -29.56
CA LEU A 12 16.00 7.15 -28.14
C LEU A 12 14.53 6.77 -27.87
N VAL A 13 14.21 5.48 -27.85
CA VAL A 13 12.98 4.99 -27.20
C VAL A 13 13.41 4.51 -25.81
N LEU A 14 13.49 5.46 -24.86
CA LEU A 14 13.66 5.12 -23.46
C LEU A 14 12.35 4.53 -22.95
N LEU A 15 12.41 3.25 -22.61
CA LEU A 15 11.39 2.49 -21.91
C LEU A 15 11.08 3.18 -20.57
N VAL A 16 10.03 3.99 -20.54
CA VAL A 16 9.31 4.28 -19.29
C VAL A 16 8.42 3.09 -18.96
N GLN A 17 9.03 1.97 -18.60
CA GLN A 17 8.35 0.99 -17.76
C GLN A 17 8.24 1.66 -16.39
N SER A 18 7.27 2.56 -16.24
CA SER A 18 6.77 2.92 -14.91
C SER A 18 6.46 1.59 -14.24
N CYS A 19 7.05 1.32 -13.07
CA CYS A 19 6.60 0.23 -12.20
C CYS A 19 5.19 0.57 -11.72
N ASP A 20 4.23 0.53 -12.64
CA ASP A 20 2.87 0.97 -12.44
C ASP A 20 2.14 -0.13 -11.68
N ARG A 21 1.89 0.17 -10.40
CA ARG A 21 0.79 -0.42 -9.65
C ARG A 21 -0.42 -0.52 -10.57
N GLN A 22 -1.00 -1.72 -10.69
CA GLN A 22 -2.13 -1.94 -11.59
C GLN A 22 -3.27 -0.97 -11.27
N GLN A 23 -3.82 -0.34 -12.32
CA GLN A 23 -4.99 0.54 -12.17
C GLN A 23 -6.10 -0.24 -11.46
N CYS A 24 -6.52 0.29 -10.33
CA CYS A 24 -7.41 -0.38 -9.41
C CYS A 24 -8.62 0.51 -9.21
N LYS A 25 -9.80 -0.06 -9.44
CA LYS A 25 -11.07 0.62 -9.26
C LYS A 25 -11.89 -0.16 -8.25
N ASN A 26 -12.25 0.50 -7.16
CA ASN A 26 -13.21 -0.04 -6.21
C ASN A 26 -14.59 -0.17 -6.88
N THR A 27 -15.29 -1.26 -6.59
CA THR A 27 -16.68 -1.51 -7.01
C THR A 27 -17.63 -1.70 -5.82
N ASP A 28 -17.10 -1.64 -4.59
CA ASP A 28 -17.89 -1.81 -3.38
C ASP A 28 -18.40 -0.47 -2.84
N ALA A 29 -19.73 -0.34 -2.71
CA ALA A 29 -20.36 0.88 -2.24
C ALA A 29 -19.96 1.27 -0.80
N VAL A 30 -19.62 0.30 0.07
CA VAL A 30 -19.18 0.59 1.44
C VAL A 30 -17.87 1.36 1.42
N PHE A 31 -16.94 0.97 0.54
CA PHE A 31 -15.65 1.65 0.44
C PHE A 31 -15.74 3.04 -0.19
N ASP A 32 -16.80 3.34 -0.94
CA ASP A 32 -17.08 4.68 -1.46
C ASP A 32 -17.81 5.57 -0.43
N GLN A 33 -18.64 4.95 0.43
CA GLN A 33 -19.47 5.66 1.41
C GLN A 33 -18.71 6.01 2.70
N PHE A 34 -17.82 5.12 3.15
CA PHE A 34 -17.16 5.24 4.44
C PHE A 34 -15.65 5.51 4.28
N LYS A 35 -15.06 6.17 5.26
CA LYS A 35 -13.60 6.38 5.30
C LYS A 35 -12.89 5.11 5.80
N PRO A 36 -11.64 4.83 5.40
CA PRO A 36 -10.89 3.66 5.84
C PRO A 36 -10.76 3.47 7.36
N ILE A 37 -10.84 4.55 8.15
CA ILE A 37 -10.78 4.49 9.62
C ILE A 37 -12.12 4.12 10.28
N GLN A 38 -13.23 4.27 9.57
CA GLN A 38 -14.57 4.01 10.10
C GLN A 38 -14.85 2.51 10.23
N LYS A 39 -15.69 2.16 11.20
CA LYS A 39 -16.00 0.79 11.58
C LYS A 39 -16.62 -0.01 10.43
N GLU A 40 -17.56 0.57 9.70
CA GLU A 40 -18.26 -0.04 8.57
C GLU A 40 -17.29 -0.42 7.45
N TYR A 41 -16.36 0.49 7.15
CA TYR A 41 -15.30 0.24 6.17
C TYR A 41 -14.41 -0.92 6.61
N LYS A 42 -13.91 -0.88 7.84
CA LYS A 42 -13.02 -1.91 8.38
C LYS A 42 -13.71 -3.28 8.40
N ALA A 43 -14.98 -3.34 8.79
CA ALA A 43 -15.75 -4.57 8.81
C ALA A 43 -15.87 -5.20 7.42
N GLU A 44 -16.22 -4.41 6.39
CA GLU A 44 -16.31 -4.92 5.01
C GLU A 44 -14.92 -5.29 4.47
N LEU A 45 -13.87 -4.55 4.82
CA LEU A 45 -12.50 -4.88 4.44
C LEU A 45 -12.06 -6.24 5.02
N VAL A 46 -12.30 -6.47 6.31
CA VAL A 46 -11.98 -7.76 6.95
C VAL A 46 -12.74 -8.90 6.28
N LYS A 47 -14.03 -8.70 6.00
CA LYS A 47 -14.85 -9.68 5.28
C LYS A 47 -14.28 -10.00 3.90
N LYS A 48 -13.96 -9.00 3.08
CA LYS A 48 -13.40 -9.23 1.74
C LYS A 48 -12.02 -9.87 1.78
N ILE A 49 -11.12 -9.41 2.66
CA ILE A 49 -9.80 -10.02 2.83
C ILE A 49 -9.92 -11.49 3.24
N SER A 50 -10.91 -11.85 4.07
CA SER A 50 -11.12 -13.25 4.50
C SER A 50 -11.59 -14.17 3.37
N MET A 51 -12.11 -13.61 2.28
CA MET A 51 -12.56 -14.36 1.10
C MET A 51 -11.47 -14.55 0.05
N VAL A 52 -10.35 -13.83 0.17
CA VAL A 52 -9.23 -13.87 -0.79
C VAL A 52 -8.06 -14.61 -0.16
N GLU A 53 -7.44 -15.51 -0.93
CA GLU A 53 -6.18 -16.14 -0.51
C GLU A 53 -5.12 -15.05 -0.29
N ARG A 54 -4.45 -15.07 0.87
CA ARG A 54 -3.49 -14.01 1.25
C ARG A 54 -2.40 -13.76 0.20
N GLU A 55 -1.98 -14.81 -0.51
CA GLU A 55 -0.93 -14.75 -1.55
C GLU A 55 -1.39 -13.99 -2.80
N LYS A 56 -2.70 -13.85 -3.02
CA LYS A 56 -3.28 -13.06 -4.10
C LYS A 56 -3.40 -11.58 -3.76
N LEU A 57 -3.23 -11.22 -2.47
CA LEU A 57 -3.27 -9.84 -2.01
C LEU A 57 -1.89 -9.20 -2.07
N THR A 58 -1.86 -8.00 -2.59
CA THR A 58 -0.68 -7.14 -2.61
C THR A 58 -0.97 -5.85 -1.86
N TYR A 59 0.06 -5.34 -1.20
CA TYR A 59 -0.01 -4.17 -0.33
C TYR A 59 1.02 -3.15 -0.74
N TRP A 60 0.61 -1.89 -0.89
CA TRP A 60 1.50 -0.77 -1.19
C TRP A 60 1.30 0.35 -0.19
N ILE A 61 2.38 0.96 0.26
CA ILE A 61 2.32 2.11 1.15
C ILE A 61 1.70 3.28 0.38
N SER A 62 0.61 3.82 0.93
CA SER A 62 -0.02 5.04 0.42
C SER A 62 0.56 6.25 1.15
N GLU A 63 0.45 6.25 2.48
CA GLU A 63 0.85 7.37 3.33
C GLU A 63 1.04 6.94 4.80
N ARG A 64 1.67 7.82 5.58
CA ARG A 64 1.76 7.74 7.03
C ARG A 64 0.82 8.78 7.64
N ILE A 65 0.03 8.38 8.63
CA ILE A 65 -0.84 9.27 9.39
C ILE A 65 -0.41 9.23 10.86
N VAL A 66 -0.37 10.40 11.52
CA VAL A 66 -0.19 10.51 12.96
C VAL A 66 -1.42 11.18 13.53
N ASP A 67 -2.07 10.52 14.49
CA ASP A 67 -3.28 11.02 15.14
C ASP A 67 -3.29 10.57 16.60
N ASP A 68 -3.60 11.49 17.51
CA ASP A 68 -3.65 11.28 18.97
C ASP A 68 -2.48 10.45 19.55
N GLY A 69 -1.25 10.78 19.13
CA GLY A 69 -0.04 10.09 19.57
C GLY A 69 0.17 8.68 18.98
N ARG A 70 -0.75 8.20 18.14
CA ARG A 70 -0.64 6.95 17.39
C ARG A 70 -0.11 7.21 16.00
N THR A 71 0.64 6.24 15.48
CA THR A 71 1.15 6.27 14.11
C THR A 71 0.52 5.15 13.31
N TYR A 72 -0.02 5.49 12.14
CA TYR A 72 -0.66 4.58 11.22
C TYR A 72 0.02 4.57 9.87
N MET A 73 0.04 3.39 9.26
CA MET A 73 0.38 3.19 7.87
C MET A 73 -0.90 2.97 7.09
N VAL A 74 -1.17 3.82 6.12
CA VAL A 74 -2.24 3.57 5.15
C VAL A 74 -1.64 2.79 4.00
N VAL A 75 -2.21 1.63 3.71
CA VAL A 75 -1.79 0.78 2.59
C VAL A 75 -2.94 0.61 1.62
N ASP A 76 -2.62 0.63 0.32
CA ASP A 76 -3.52 0.14 -0.70
C ASP A 76 -3.50 -1.39 -0.69
N VAL A 77 -4.67 -2.01 -0.67
CA VAL A 77 -4.88 -3.47 -0.70
C VAL A 77 -5.51 -3.82 -2.03
N GLN A 78 -4.82 -4.63 -2.83
CA GLN A 78 -5.33 -5.06 -4.14
C GLN A 78 -5.12 -6.55 -4.36
N GLY A 79 -6.07 -7.17 -5.07
CA GLY A 79 -5.96 -8.58 -5.45
C GLY A 79 -7.32 -9.24 -5.54
N ASP A 80 -7.50 -10.13 -6.51
CA ASP A 80 -8.73 -10.93 -6.66
C ASP A 80 -10.03 -10.09 -6.64
N GLY A 81 -10.02 -8.94 -7.32
CA GLY A 81 -11.14 -8.00 -7.37
C GLY A 81 -11.27 -7.07 -6.16
N LEU A 82 -10.47 -7.24 -5.09
CA LEU A 82 -10.37 -6.29 -3.99
C LEU A 82 -9.56 -5.06 -4.43
N CYS A 83 -10.10 -3.88 -4.12
CA CYS A 83 -9.45 -2.59 -4.31
C CYS A 83 -9.83 -1.65 -3.17
N ALA A 84 -8.99 -1.56 -2.14
CA ALA A 84 -9.33 -0.85 -0.91
C ALA A 84 -8.09 -0.23 -0.26
N LYS A 85 -8.29 0.49 0.85
CA LYS A 85 -7.22 0.97 1.73
C LYS A 85 -7.36 0.34 3.11
N ALA A 86 -6.26 -0.15 3.69
CA ALA A 86 -6.22 -0.54 5.10
C ALA A 86 -5.45 0.51 5.90
N VAL A 87 -5.91 0.77 7.12
CA VAL A 87 -5.20 1.62 8.09
C VAL A 87 -4.63 0.72 9.18
N ILE A 88 -3.31 0.58 9.21
CA ILE A 88 -2.59 -0.35 10.08
C ILE A 88 -1.87 0.44 11.18
N ASP A 89 -2.13 0.13 12.44
CA ASP A 89 -1.41 0.71 13.58
C ASP A 89 0.04 0.21 13.58
N ILE A 90 0.97 1.14 13.49
CA ILE A 90 2.43 0.95 13.51
C ILE A 90 3.07 1.76 14.65
N THR A 91 2.31 2.06 15.70
CA THR A 91 2.81 2.81 16.87
C THR A 91 3.98 2.08 17.53
N TYR A 92 3.90 0.74 17.58
CA TYR A 92 4.93 -0.12 18.17
C TYR A 92 5.54 -1.06 17.12
N VAL A 93 6.58 -0.60 16.43
CA VAL A 93 7.38 -1.39 15.50
C VAL A 93 8.71 -1.78 16.16
N PRO A 94 9.11 -3.08 16.15
CA PRO A 94 10.40 -3.49 16.67
C PRO A 94 11.56 -2.76 15.97
N GLN A 95 12.61 -2.43 16.72
CA GLN A 95 13.79 -1.74 16.16
C GLN A 95 14.50 -2.52 15.05
N THR A 96 14.33 -3.85 15.05
CA THR A 96 14.89 -4.76 14.03
C THR A 96 14.02 -4.88 12.78
N SER A 97 12.84 -4.27 12.76
CA SER A 97 11.92 -4.36 11.63
C SER A 97 12.38 -3.49 10.46
N SER A 98 12.22 -4.01 9.23
CA SER A 98 12.44 -3.25 8.00
C SER A 98 11.49 -2.05 7.85
N LEU A 99 10.36 -2.03 8.59
CA LEU A 99 9.41 -0.91 8.62
C LEU A 99 9.86 0.25 9.52
N LYS A 100 10.90 0.06 10.33
CA LYS A 100 11.29 1.04 11.34
C LYS A 100 11.64 2.42 10.75
N SER A 101 12.41 2.44 9.67
CA SER A 101 12.78 3.68 8.96
C SER A 101 11.56 4.41 8.39
N PHE A 102 10.55 3.68 7.91
CA PHE A 102 9.28 4.27 7.46
C PHE A 102 8.52 4.89 8.65
N GLN A 103 8.42 4.17 9.76
CA GLN A 103 7.70 4.63 10.97
C GLN A 103 8.24 5.98 11.48
N GLU A 104 9.56 6.18 11.42
CA GLU A 104 10.24 7.40 11.88
C GLU A 104 10.29 8.51 10.82
N SER A 105 9.97 8.18 9.56
CA SER A 105 9.99 9.16 8.48
C SER A 105 8.86 10.19 8.59
N THR A 106 9.18 11.44 8.27
CA THR A 106 8.23 12.57 8.26
C THR A 106 7.80 12.99 6.85
N GLY A 107 8.25 12.28 5.81
CA GLY A 107 8.01 12.60 4.41
C GLY A 107 7.32 11.48 3.61
N LYS A 108 7.09 11.71 2.31
CA LYS A 108 6.45 10.75 1.38
C LYS A 108 7.41 9.69 0.81
N GLY A 109 8.59 9.52 1.38
CA GLY A 109 9.70 8.76 0.77
C GLY A 109 9.43 7.28 0.48
N TYR A 110 8.34 6.72 0.99
CA TYR A 110 7.95 5.33 0.80
C TYR A 110 6.59 5.18 0.07
N SER A 111 5.98 6.28 -0.37
CA SER A 111 4.69 6.21 -1.07
C SER A 111 4.87 5.48 -2.40
N GLY A 112 4.06 4.45 -2.63
CA GLY A 112 4.18 3.54 -3.77
C GLY A 112 4.99 2.28 -3.50
N ALA A 113 5.76 2.23 -2.39
CA ALA A 113 6.56 1.06 -2.07
C ALA A 113 5.67 -0.15 -1.72
N LYS A 114 5.99 -1.31 -2.28
CA LYS A 114 5.31 -2.58 -2.05
C LYS A 114 5.79 -3.21 -0.74
N LEU A 115 4.87 -3.77 0.05
CA LEU A 115 5.14 -4.51 1.28
C LEU A 115 5.09 -6.01 1.00
N ASP A 116 6.24 -6.62 0.73
CA ASP A 116 6.37 -8.06 0.53
C ASP A 116 6.30 -8.78 1.89
N GLY A 117 5.39 -9.75 2.01
CA GLY A 117 5.24 -10.55 3.23
C GLY A 117 4.68 -9.77 4.42
N LEU A 118 3.83 -8.76 4.17
CA LEU A 118 3.13 -8.03 5.23
C LEU A 118 2.29 -8.97 6.10
N LYS A 119 2.51 -8.91 7.41
CA LYS A 119 1.78 -9.64 8.44
C LYS A 119 1.17 -8.64 9.41
N TYR A 120 -0.11 -8.80 9.68
CA TYR A 120 -0.87 -8.02 10.65
C TYR A 120 -1.82 -8.92 11.43
N SER A 121 -2.23 -8.45 12.61
CA SER A 121 -3.34 -9.01 13.37
C SER A 121 -4.55 -8.09 13.27
N ILE A 122 -5.73 -8.64 13.49
CA ILE A 122 -6.99 -7.89 13.52
C ILE A 122 -7.59 -8.08 14.90
N ASN A 123 -7.85 -6.98 15.60
CA ASN A 123 -8.59 -7.00 16.85
C ASN A 123 -10.07 -6.72 16.58
N ASN A 124 -10.91 -7.69 16.90
CA ASN A 124 -12.36 -7.62 16.71
C ASN A 124 -13.13 -7.33 18.00
N MET A 125 -12.46 -6.89 19.07
CA MET A 125 -13.14 -6.46 20.30
C MET A 125 -14.09 -5.29 19.98
N ASP A 126 -15.33 -5.42 20.44
CA ASP A 126 -16.41 -4.44 20.31
C ASP A 126 -16.75 -3.99 18.87
N GLY A 127 -16.32 -4.80 17.89
CA GLY A 127 -16.56 -4.56 16.47
C GLY A 127 -15.72 -3.43 15.87
N GLU A 128 -14.57 -3.09 16.45
CA GLU A 128 -13.71 -2.01 15.96
C GLU A 128 -12.74 -2.43 14.82
N TYR A 129 -12.61 -3.74 14.53
CA TYR A 129 -11.86 -4.31 13.40
C TYR A 129 -10.50 -3.65 13.11
N ASN A 130 -9.71 -3.41 14.16
CA ASN A 130 -8.46 -2.65 14.04
C ASN A 130 -7.30 -3.54 13.58
N PHE A 131 -6.53 -3.07 12.59
CA PHE A 131 -5.36 -3.76 12.07
C PHE A 131 -4.11 -3.32 12.83
N PHE A 132 -3.32 -4.28 13.32
CA PHE A 132 -2.06 -4.03 14.02
C PHE A 132 -0.92 -4.68 13.27
N PHE A 133 0.15 -3.91 13.06
CA PHE A 133 1.35 -4.43 12.43
C PHE A 133 1.98 -5.55 13.27
N VAL A 134 2.39 -6.62 12.60
CA VAL A 134 3.16 -7.72 13.21
C VAL A 134 4.56 -7.78 12.62
N ASN A 135 4.66 -7.88 11.30
CA ASN A 135 5.95 -7.88 10.60
C ASN A 135 5.78 -7.54 9.11
N VAL A 136 6.87 -7.20 8.44
CA VAL A 136 6.98 -7.24 6.98
C VAL A 136 8.33 -7.83 6.63
N ASP A 137 8.35 -8.74 5.65
CA ASP A 137 9.59 -9.43 5.29
C ASP A 137 10.50 -8.46 4.52
N ARG A 138 9.94 -7.63 3.62
CA ARG A 138 10.70 -6.60 2.88
C ARG A 138 9.82 -5.46 2.38
N ILE A 139 10.41 -4.26 2.25
CA ILE A 139 9.85 -3.12 1.53
C ILE A 139 10.57 -3.01 0.18
N VAL A 140 9.80 -2.93 -0.91
CA VAL A 140 10.32 -2.84 -2.28
C VAL A 140 9.86 -1.51 -2.88
N ASP A 141 10.80 -0.65 -3.24
CA ASP A 141 10.61 0.66 -3.88
C ASP A 141 11.12 0.59 -5.34
#